data_AF-A0A3A8I3P0-F1
#
_entry.id   AF-A0A3A8I3P0-F1
#
_cell.length_a   1.000
_cell.length_b   1.000
_cell.length_c   1.000
_cell.angle_alpha   90.00
_cell.angle_beta   90.00
_cell.angle_gamma   90.00
#
_symmetry.space_group_name_H-M   'P 1'
#
loop_
_entity.id
_entity.type
_entity.pdbx_description
1 polymer ?
#
loop_
_entity_poly.entity_id
_entity_poly.type
_entity_poly.pdbx_seq_one_letter_code
_entity_poly.pdbx_strand_id
1 'polypeptide(L)'
;MLLTELKRAVVLRPSEPSPRLALAEALFQERDFRGAGEHARRALDLGGGEAARRLLCGALTRDGRKAEALRLLEECARQAPRDPALRAEFVTLLEEDRPDDALVHALEATEAAPGDLEAWRAMVRLCERTNRPAVALPALRRARALAPEDPRLAEAVLGARAALGLPASTAMLDAPPAEQAMQALALPTAQAAFAQAGLAVGTTGQGALMESKRRLVVASSAIRSSAAAAFLRSELLAWEGKPSAQVEAARRAALELPDAMGAIAVRLGDQLLEAGALDEAQAHYARAAKMGEGAVAAGREAELSERRRALARDFDGMGRVGVLGWHPRGGHVSPLEAVAVPGRGVLRCSGRVGPEGQEAADVAFSVLRARAPALGLGELVARYDLHLHYTDTEVGKDGLSSGLALSLAGLSAYAQRPLPARLAVTGEVTLSGEVRPVGGVHEKLVAAYLEGMRIVVHPRRNLQDVAALPPEVTGRLRLVAVDTLDEAWRVVRATVDAPGATRR
;
A
#
# COMPACT_ATOMS: atom_id res chain seq x y z
N MET A 1 6.75 -5.12 -50.42
CA MET A 1 7.56 -3.97 -50.92
C MET A 1 8.28 -3.30 -49.76
N LEU A 2 7.56 -2.89 -48.70
CA LEU A 2 8.13 -2.23 -47.51
C LEU A 2 9.25 -3.02 -46.78
N LEU A 3 9.06 -4.31 -46.48
CA LEU A 3 10.08 -5.14 -45.82
C LEU A 3 11.38 -5.26 -46.63
N THR A 4 11.28 -5.33 -47.95
CA THR A 4 12.46 -5.44 -48.84
C THR A 4 13.29 -4.16 -48.79
N GLU A 5 12.64 -3.01 -48.74
CA GLU A 5 13.28 -1.70 -48.59
C GLU A 5 13.90 -1.53 -47.20
N LEU A 6 13.21 -1.96 -46.14
CA LEU A 6 13.73 -1.93 -44.77
C LEU A 6 14.95 -2.86 -44.59
N LYS A 7 14.91 -4.07 -45.18
CA LYS A 7 16.07 -4.98 -45.21
C LYS A 7 17.26 -4.34 -45.94
N ARG A 8 17.02 -3.68 -47.07
CA ARG A 8 18.06 -2.93 -47.80
C ARG A 8 18.60 -1.77 -46.96
N ALA A 9 17.75 -1.05 -46.23
CA ALA A 9 18.17 0.04 -45.35
C ALA A 9 19.08 -0.43 -44.21
N VAL A 10 18.81 -1.61 -43.62
CA VAL A 10 19.68 -2.23 -42.60
C VAL A 10 21.05 -2.61 -43.18
N VAL A 11 21.11 -3.10 -44.42
CA VAL A 11 22.38 -3.43 -45.09
C VAL A 11 23.19 -2.17 -45.39
N LEU A 12 22.53 -1.10 -45.84
CA LEU A 12 23.19 0.16 -46.17
C LEU A 12 23.70 0.93 -44.94
N ARG A 13 23.04 0.77 -43.79
CA ARG A 13 23.37 1.47 -42.53
C ARG A 13 23.46 0.49 -41.35
N PRO A 14 24.48 -0.38 -41.31
CA PRO A 14 24.58 -1.47 -40.34
C PRO A 14 25.03 -1.02 -38.94
N SER A 15 25.46 0.22 -38.73
CA SER A 15 25.80 0.75 -37.39
C SER A 15 24.68 1.58 -36.77
N GLU A 16 23.62 1.90 -37.52
CA GLU A 16 22.51 2.71 -37.00
C GLU A 16 21.42 1.83 -36.35
N PRO A 17 20.86 2.26 -35.20
CA PRO A 17 19.75 1.56 -34.56
C PRO A 17 18.42 1.78 -35.31
N SER A 18 18.18 2.95 -35.90
CA SER A 18 16.89 3.33 -36.49
C SER A 18 16.41 2.42 -37.64
N PRO A 19 17.25 2.02 -38.62
CA PRO A 19 16.82 1.11 -39.69
C PRO A 19 16.45 -0.28 -39.16
N ARG A 20 17.13 -0.74 -38.09
CA ARG A 20 16.84 -2.02 -37.45
C ARG A 20 15.58 -1.97 -36.62
N LEU A 21 15.35 -0.87 -35.91
CA LEU A 21 14.11 -0.66 -35.16
C LEU A 21 12.91 -0.66 -36.10
N ALA A 22 12.97 0.09 -37.21
CA ALA A 22 11.90 0.12 -38.21
C ALA A 22 11.65 -1.25 -38.85
N LEU A 23 12.71 -2.02 -39.14
CA LEU A 23 12.57 -3.41 -39.62
C LEU A 23 11.94 -4.31 -38.56
N ALA A 24 12.37 -4.20 -37.30
CA ALA A 24 11.83 -4.97 -36.20
C ALA A 24 10.34 -4.67 -35.98
N GLU A 25 9.92 -3.40 -36.08
CA GLU A 25 8.51 -2.99 -35.98
C GLU A 25 7.69 -3.61 -37.12
N ALA A 26 8.18 -3.54 -38.35
CA ALA A 26 7.50 -4.14 -39.49
C ALA A 26 7.35 -5.67 -39.35
N LEU A 27 8.40 -6.36 -38.90
CA LEU A 27 8.35 -7.80 -38.63
C LEU A 27 7.38 -8.15 -37.49
N PHE A 28 7.31 -7.29 -36.46
CA PHE A 28 6.37 -7.45 -35.35
C PHE A 28 4.92 -7.34 -35.83
N GLN A 29 4.60 -6.42 -36.75
CA GLN A 29 3.27 -6.29 -37.35
C GLN A 29 2.90 -7.50 -38.21
N GLU A 30 3.87 -8.10 -38.89
CA GLU A 30 3.70 -9.33 -39.69
C GLU A 30 3.67 -10.61 -38.82
N ARG A 31 3.72 -10.46 -37.49
CA ARG A 31 3.72 -11.55 -36.50
C ARG A 31 4.96 -12.46 -36.55
N ASP A 32 6.04 -12.01 -37.19
CA ASP A 32 7.37 -12.63 -37.09
C ASP A 32 8.08 -12.13 -35.84
N PHE A 33 7.66 -12.64 -34.68
CA PHE A 33 8.17 -12.20 -33.39
C PHE A 33 9.64 -12.59 -33.14
N ARG A 34 10.08 -13.72 -33.71
CA ARG A 34 11.48 -14.15 -33.62
C ARG A 34 12.38 -13.19 -34.40
N GLY A 35 12.05 -12.91 -35.66
CA GLY A 35 12.80 -11.95 -36.48
C GLY A 35 12.76 -10.54 -35.90
N ALA A 36 11.60 -10.11 -35.39
CA ALA A 36 11.46 -8.82 -34.70
C ALA A 36 12.37 -8.74 -33.47
N GLY A 37 12.44 -9.80 -32.66
CA GLY A 37 13.29 -9.87 -31.46
C GLY A 37 14.79 -9.79 -31.79
N GLU A 38 15.25 -10.46 -32.84
CA GLU A 38 16.66 -10.40 -33.27
C GLU A 38 17.08 -8.98 -33.68
N HIS A 39 16.25 -8.33 -34.50
CA HIS A 39 16.52 -6.97 -34.97
C HIS A 39 16.36 -5.93 -33.85
N ALA A 40 15.39 -6.11 -32.93
CA ALA A 40 15.20 -5.23 -31.78
C ALA A 40 16.36 -5.36 -30.76
N ARG A 41 16.86 -6.58 -30.50
CA ARG A 41 18.07 -6.81 -29.69
C ARG A 41 19.26 -6.07 -30.26
N ARG A 42 19.48 -6.23 -31.58
CA ARG A 42 20.61 -5.57 -32.23
C ARG A 42 20.46 -4.06 -32.28
N ALA A 43 19.23 -3.54 -32.39
CA ALA A 43 18.96 -2.11 -32.27
C ALA A 43 19.26 -1.60 -30.85
N LEU A 44 18.91 -2.38 -29.81
CA LEU A 44 19.18 -2.04 -28.42
C LEU A 44 20.69 -1.99 -28.13
N ASP A 45 21.46 -2.98 -28.61
CA ASP A 45 22.93 -3.01 -28.50
C ASP A 45 23.61 -1.78 -29.14
N LEU A 46 22.97 -1.20 -30.15
CA LEU A 46 23.44 -0.01 -30.88
C LEU A 46 22.94 1.31 -30.28
N GLY A 47 22.33 1.28 -29.08
CA GLY A 47 21.82 2.47 -28.40
C GLY A 47 20.42 2.90 -28.82
N GLY A 48 19.60 1.98 -29.34
CA GLY A 48 18.19 2.23 -29.70
C GLY A 48 17.26 2.56 -28.53
N GLY A 49 17.77 2.58 -27.30
CA GLY A 49 17.09 3.10 -26.11
C GLY A 49 15.80 2.37 -25.74
N GLU A 50 14.85 3.13 -25.18
CA GLU A 50 13.56 2.64 -24.70
C GLU A 50 12.72 1.96 -25.80
N ALA A 51 12.67 2.54 -27.00
CA ALA A 51 11.87 2.01 -28.11
C ALA A 51 12.33 0.59 -28.53
N ALA A 52 13.64 0.39 -28.61
CA ALA A 52 14.21 -0.93 -28.93
C ALA A 52 13.97 -1.95 -27.80
N ARG A 53 14.09 -1.52 -26.54
CA ARG A 53 13.81 -2.36 -25.37
C ARG A 53 12.34 -2.80 -25.34
N ARG A 54 11.41 -1.86 -25.47
CA ARG A 54 9.97 -2.12 -25.47
C ARG A 54 9.55 -3.10 -26.57
N LEU A 55 10.05 -2.87 -27.79
CA LEU A 55 9.76 -3.74 -28.93
C LEU A 55 10.33 -5.15 -28.72
N LEU A 56 11.52 -5.26 -28.16
CA LEU A 56 12.16 -6.54 -27.83
C LEU A 56 11.40 -7.30 -26.73
N CYS A 57 11.00 -6.63 -25.66
CA CYS A 57 10.15 -7.20 -24.62
C CYS A 57 8.83 -7.71 -25.20
N GLY A 58 8.18 -6.91 -26.05
CA GLY A 58 6.97 -7.30 -26.76
C GLY A 58 7.17 -8.54 -27.64
N ALA A 59 8.25 -8.55 -28.43
CA ALA A 59 8.59 -9.66 -29.33
C ALA A 59 8.86 -10.96 -28.56
N LEU A 60 9.69 -10.91 -27.51
CA LEU A 60 10.00 -12.06 -26.67
C LEU A 60 8.76 -12.61 -25.98
N THR A 61 7.86 -11.74 -25.50
CA THR A 61 6.61 -12.16 -24.85
C THR A 61 5.70 -12.90 -25.83
N ARG A 62 5.54 -12.38 -27.05
CA ARG A 62 4.69 -13.01 -28.09
C ARG A 62 5.31 -14.27 -28.71
N ASP A 63 6.63 -14.41 -28.64
CA ASP A 63 7.38 -15.63 -29.00
C ASP A 63 7.39 -16.68 -27.85
N GLY A 64 6.70 -16.43 -26.73
CA GLY A 64 6.64 -17.35 -25.58
C GLY A 64 7.89 -17.34 -24.68
N ARG A 65 8.84 -16.44 -24.91
CA ARG A 65 10.12 -16.31 -24.19
C ARG A 65 10.05 -15.28 -23.07
N LYS A 66 8.99 -15.32 -22.28
CA LYS A 66 8.69 -14.36 -21.20
C LYS A 66 9.81 -14.26 -20.15
N ALA A 67 10.45 -15.38 -19.83
CA ALA A 67 11.58 -15.43 -18.88
C ALA A 67 12.84 -14.70 -19.38
N GLU A 68 13.01 -14.55 -20.70
CA GLU A 68 14.11 -13.75 -21.26
C GLU A 68 13.78 -12.26 -21.28
N ALA A 69 12.50 -11.91 -21.50
CA ALA A 69 12.03 -10.54 -21.36
C ALA A 69 12.19 -10.03 -19.91
N LEU A 70 11.86 -10.86 -18.92
CA LEU A 70 12.07 -10.54 -17.49
C LEU A 70 13.53 -10.27 -17.17
N ARG A 71 14.44 -11.18 -17.58
CA ARG A 71 15.88 -11.00 -17.36
C ARG A 71 16.43 -9.73 -17.99
N LEU A 72 15.96 -9.39 -19.19
CA LEU A 72 16.32 -8.13 -19.84
C LEU A 72 15.87 -6.92 -19.01
N LEU A 73 14.62 -6.90 -18.55
CA LEU A 73 14.11 -5.81 -17.73
C LEU A 73 14.85 -5.70 -16.39
N GLU A 74 15.19 -6.82 -15.77
CA GLU A 74 16.00 -6.86 -14.54
C GLU A 74 17.39 -6.26 -14.75
N GLU A 75 18.06 -6.59 -15.86
CA GLU A 75 19.35 -6.00 -16.23
C GLU A 75 19.25 -4.48 -16.45
N CYS A 76 18.21 -4.02 -17.13
CA CYS A 76 17.93 -2.60 -17.30
C CYS A 76 17.61 -1.90 -15.97
N ALA A 77 16.89 -2.57 -15.07
CA ALA A 77 16.51 -2.02 -13.77
C ALA A 77 17.72 -1.80 -12.85
N ARG A 78 18.77 -2.62 -12.97
CA ARG A 78 20.03 -2.41 -12.25
C ARG A 78 20.73 -1.11 -12.68
N GLN A 79 20.55 -0.70 -13.92
CA GLN A 79 21.17 0.53 -14.46
C GLN A 79 20.30 1.76 -14.19
N ALA A 80 18.98 1.61 -14.25
CA ALA A 80 18.01 2.70 -14.07
C ALA A 80 16.84 2.28 -13.15
N PRO A 81 17.07 2.16 -11.82
CA PRO A 81 16.09 1.59 -10.88
C PRO A 81 14.83 2.45 -10.68
N ARG A 82 14.84 3.72 -11.09
CA ARG A 82 13.73 4.67 -10.94
C ARG A 82 13.09 5.09 -12.27
N ASP A 83 13.37 4.38 -13.36
CA ASP A 83 12.79 4.67 -14.68
C ASP A 83 11.30 4.27 -14.71
N PRO A 84 10.34 5.22 -14.79
CA PRO A 84 8.91 4.91 -14.81
C PRO A 84 8.49 4.11 -16.05
N ALA A 85 9.14 4.33 -17.21
CA ALA A 85 8.83 3.59 -18.43
C ALA A 85 9.21 2.11 -18.27
N LEU A 86 10.38 1.85 -17.67
CA LEU A 86 10.81 0.49 -17.33
C LEU A 86 9.85 -0.19 -16.36
N ARG A 87 9.34 0.53 -15.34
CA ARG A 87 8.36 -0.01 -14.40
C ARG A 87 7.03 -0.33 -15.09
N ALA A 88 6.57 0.50 -16.03
CA ALA A 88 5.38 0.22 -16.84
C ALA A 88 5.56 -1.03 -17.74
N GLU A 89 6.77 -1.27 -18.25
CA GLU A 89 7.10 -2.49 -18.99
C GLU A 89 7.02 -3.74 -18.08
N PHE A 90 7.51 -3.68 -16.85
CA PHE A 90 7.34 -4.74 -15.85
C PHE A 90 5.86 -5.01 -15.54
N VAL A 91 5.07 -3.95 -15.33
CA VAL A 91 3.62 -4.07 -15.09
C VAL A 91 2.95 -4.84 -16.22
N THR A 92 3.19 -4.45 -17.47
CA THR A 92 2.62 -5.10 -18.66
C THR A 92 3.02 -6.57 -18.75
N LEU A 93 4.27 -6.89 -18.38
CA LEU A 93 4.77 -8.25 -18.44
C LEU A 93 4.18 -9.12 -17.33
N LEU A 94 4.03 -8.57 -16.12
CA LEU A 94 3.66 -9.34 -14.93
C LEU A 94 2.16 -9.37 -14.65
N GLU A 95 1.37 -8.44 -15.19
CA GLU A 95 -0.04 -8.27 -14.80
C GLU A 95 -0.91 -9.52 -14.99
N GLU A 96 -0.61 -10.38 -15.96
CA GLU A 96 -1.36 -11.62 -16.20
C GLU A 96 -1.00 -12.74 -15.23
N ASP A 97 0.30 -13.02 -15.05
CA ASP A 97 0.78 -14.20 -14.30
C ASP A 97 1.08 -13.90 -12.83
N ARG A 98 1.55 -12.69 -12.54
CA ARG A 98 2.11 -12.25 -11.25
C ARG A 98 1.60 -10.85 -10.89
N PRO A 99 0.27 -10.68 -10.70
CA PRO A 99 -0.35 -9.35 -10.53
C PRO A 99 0.11 -8.62 -9.26
N ASP A 100 0.57 -9.34 -8.23
CA ASP A 100 1.14 -8.73 -7.02
C ASP A 100 2.50 -8.08 -7.28
N ASP A 101 3.37 -8.71 -8.07
CA ASP A 101 4.66 -8.14 -8.43
C ASP A 101 4.48 -6.99 -9.42
N ALA A 102 3.50 -7.12 -10.33
CA ALA A 102 3.07 -6.02 -11.17
C ALA A 102 2.60 -4.82 -10.33
N LEU A 103 1.89 -5.05 -9.22
CA LEU A 103 1.41 -3.98 -8.34
C LEU A 103 2.57 -3.23 -7.67
N VAL A 104 3.65 -3.91 -7.29
CA VAL A 104 4.87 -3.26 -6.78
C VAL A 104 5.47 -2.32 -7.83
N HIS A 105 5.60 -2.79 -9.08
CA HIS A 105 6.11 -1.95 -10.16
C HIS A 105 5.17 -0.80 -10.54
N ALA A 106 3.85 -1.01 -10.44
CA ALA A 106 2.88 0.06 -10.64
C ALA A 106 2.99 1.14 -9.56
N LEU A 107 3.20 0.75 -8.30
CA LEU A 107 3.49 1.67 -7.20
C LEU A 107 4.75 2.48 -7.49
N GLU A 108 5.86 1.83 -7.82
CA GLU A 108 7.12 2.50 -8.17
C GLU A 108 6.97 3.46 -9.36
N ALA A 109 6.19 3.07 -10.38
CA ALA A 109 5.89 3.91 -11.53
C ALA A 109 5.12 5.18 -11.13
N THR A 110 4.10 5.04 -10.26
CA THR A 110 3.32 6.17 -9.76
C THR A 110 4.10 7.11 -8.84
N GLU A 111 5.08 6.58 -8.09
CA GLU A 111 5.99 7.39 -7.28
C GLU A 111 7.00 8.15 -8.15
N ALA A 112 7.55 7.48 -9.18
CA ALA A 112 8.50 8.09 -10.11
C ALA A 112 7.86 9.14 -11.02
N ALA A 113 6.61 8.92 -11.44
CA ALA A 113 5.85 9.84 -12.28
C ALA A 113 4.44 10.12 -11.72
N PRO A 114 4.29 10.95 -10.66
CA PRO A 114 3.01 11.20 -10.01
C PRO A 114 1.95 11.93 -10.87
N GLY A 115 2.34 12.42 -12.05
CA GLY A 115 1.46 13.05 -13.03
C GLY A 115 1.03 12.13 -14.17
N ASP A 116 1.54 10.90 -14.24
CA ASP A 116 1.18 9.95 -15.30
C ASP A 116 -0.12 9.22 -14.95
N LEU A 117 -1.20 9.60 -15.65
CA LEU A 117 -2.51 9.00 -15.46
C LEU A 117 -2.53 7.50 -15.78
N GLU A 118 -1.76 7.03 -16.75
CA GLU A 118 -1.76 5.62 -17.13
C GLU A 118 -1.10 4.73 -16.07
N ALA A 119 -0.05 5.22 -15.40
CA ALA A 119 0.53 4.55 -14.23
C ALA A 119 -0.50 4.39 -13.10
N TRP A 120 -1.26 5.45 -12.79
CA TRP A 120 -2.32 5.38 -11.78
C TRP A 120 -3.45 4.44 -12.20
N ARG A 121 -3.88 4.46 -13.47
CA ARG A 121 -4.88 3.53 -13.99
C ARG A 121 -4.40 2.08 -13.92
N ALA A 122 -3.13 1.81 -14.22
CA ALA A 122 -2.55 0.49 -14.11
C ALA A 122 -2.57 0.00 -12.65
N MET A 123 -2.17 0.85 -11.70
CA MET A 123 -2.25 0.54 -10.28
C MET A 123 -3.68 0.25 -9.82
N VAL A 124 -4.66 1.06 -10.24
CA VAL A 124 -6.09 0.85 -9.92
C VAL A 124 -6.57 -0.50 -10.45
N ARG A 125 -6.34 -0.79 -11.74
CA ARG A 125 -6.73 -2.09 -12.34
C ARG A 125 -6.11 -3.27 -11.61
N LEU A 126 -4.84 -3.16 -11.22
CA LEU A 126 -4.14 -4.22 -10.46
C LEU A 126 -4.72 -4.38 -9.05
N CYS A 127 -5.06 -3.28 -8.36
CA CYS A 127 -5.71 -3.34 -7.05
C CYS A 127 -7.10 -3.98 -7.12
N GLU A 128 -7.88 -3.69 -8.17
CA GLU A 128 -9.18 -4.34 -8.39
C GLU A 128 -9.01 -5.83 -8.65
N ARG A 129 -8.06 -6.22 -9.51
CA ARG A 129 -7.76 -7.64 -9.80
C ARG A 129 -7.26 -8.42 -8.58
N THR A 130 -6.52 -7.76 -7.69
CA THR A 130 -5.97 -8.36 -6.46
C THR A 130 -6.90 -8.20 -5.25
N ASN A 131 -8.10 -7.62 -5.42
CA ASN A 131 -9.06 -7.32 -4.37
C ASN A 131 -8.47 -6.50 -3.19
N ARG A 132 -7.74 -5.43 -3.52
CA ARG A 132 -7.07 -4.56 -2.53
C ARG A 132 -7.67 -3.14 -2.54
N PRO A 133 -8.91 -2.96 -2.05
CA PRO A 133 -9.59 -1.67 -2.11
C PRO A 133 -8.91 -0.58 -1.25
N ALA A 134 -8.16 -0.98 -0.21
CA ALA A 134 -7.38 -0.07 0.64
C ALA A 134 -6.25 0.63 -0.12
N VAL A 135 -5.60 -0.08 -1.05
CA VAL A 135 -4.53 0.44 -1.91
C VAL A 135 -5.13 1.13 -3.14
N ALA A 136 -6.28 0.65 -3.63
CA ALA A 136 -7.01 1.24 -4.75
C ALA A 136 -7.50 2.66 -4.45
N LEU A 137 -8.03 2.92 -3.24
CA LEU A 137 -8.70 4.18 -2.93
C LEU A 137 -7.79 5.42 -3.06
N PRO A 138 -6.57 5.46 -2.51
CA PRO A 138 -5.63 6.56 -2.75
C PRO A 138 -5.25 6.72 -4.24
N ALA A 139 -5.05 5.61 -4.95
CA ALA A 139 -4.72 5.63 -6.38
C ALA A 139 -5.87 6.16 -7.24
N LEU A 140 -7.10 5.76 -6.94
CA LEU A 140 -8.33 6.24 -7.57
C LEU A 140 -8.55 7.73 -7.35
N ARG A 141 -8.30 8.22 -6.13
CA ARG A 141 -8.35 9.67 -5.83
C ARG A 141 -7.35 10.44 -6.68
N ARG A 142 -6.12 9.92 -6.80
CA ARG A 142 -5.07 10.57 -7.58
C ARG A 142 -5.36 10.53 -9.09
N ALA A 143 -5.82 9.39 -9.60
CA ALA A 143 -6.27 9.26 -10.99
C ALA A 143 -7.40 10.25 -11.31
N ARG A 144 -8.39 10.39 -10.42
CA ARG A 144 -9.50 11.34 -10.59
C ARG A 144 -9.05 12.80 -10.52
N ALA A 145 -8.04 13.11 -9.70
CA ALA A 145 -7.46 14.45 -9.68
C ALA A 145 -6.78 14.81 -11.01
N LEU A 146 -6.21 13.82 -11.71
CA LEU A 146 -5.60 13.98 -13.03
C LEU A 146 -6.63 13.98 -14.17
N ALA A 147 -7.76 13.27 -13.99
CA ALA A 147 -8.86 13.18 -14.95
C ALA A 147 -10.23 13.40 -14.27
N PRO A 148 -10.56 14.65 -13.88
CA PRO A 148 -11.79 14.96 -13.15
C PRO A 148 -13.06 14.74 -13.98
N GLU A 149 -12.92 14.77 -15.31
CA GLU A 149 -14.02 14.60 -16.26
C GLU A 149 -14.43 13.12 -16.47
N ASP A 150 -13.68 12.15 -15.94
CA ASP A 150 -13.91 10.72 -16.13
C ASP A 150 -14.89 10.17 -15.07
N PRO A 151 -16.17 9.93 -15.39
CA PRO A 151 -17.17 9.50 -14.41
C PRO A 151 -16.89 8.10 -13.85
N ARG A 152 -16.14 7.26 -14.59
CA ARG A 152 -15.80 5.90 -14.14
C ARG A 152 -14.89 5.91 -12.93
N LEU A 153 -14.01 6.91 -12.82
CA LEU A 153 -13.15 7.07 -11.65
C LEU A 153 -13.96 7.47 -10.42
N ALA A 154 -15.03 8.25 -10.58
CA ALA A 154 -15.93 8.57 -9.48
C ALA A 154 -16.71 7.33 -9.00
N GLU A 155 -17.23 6.52 -9.92
CA GLU A 155 -17.90 5.25 -9.60
C GLU A 155 -16.94 4.26 -8.93
N ALA A 156 -15.70 4.15 -9.41
CA ALA A 156 -14.69 3.27 -8.84
C ALA A 156 -14.26 3.72 -7.43
N VAL A 157 -14.19 5.03 -7.15
CA VAL A 157 -14.00 5.55 -5.78
C VAL A 157 -15.15 5.10 -4.88
N LEU A 158 -16.41 5.23 -5.32
CA LEU A 158 -17.56 4.78 -4.54
C LEU A 158 -17.54 3.26 -4.30
N GLY A 159 -17.17 2.48 -5.32
CA GLY A 159 -17.03 1.03 -5.23
C GLY A 159 -15.92 0.61 -4.25
N ALA A 160 -14.74 1.22 -4.35
CA ALA A 160 -13.62 0.95 -3.43
C ALA A 160 -13.97 1.32 -1.98
N ARG A 161 -14.74 2.40 -1.77
CA ARG A 161 -15.24 2.77 -0.45
C ARG A 161 -16.24 1.75 0.10
N ALA A 162 -17.20 1.33 -0.71
CA ALA A 162 -18.17 0.31 -0.31
C ALA A 162 -17.48 -1.01 0.07
N ALA A 163 -16.45 -1.41 -0.68
CA ALA A 163 -15.64 -2.60 -0.39
C ALA A 163 -14.84 -2.47 0.93
N LEU A 164 -14.54 -1.24 1.38
CA LEU A 164 -13.90 -0.96 2.67
C LEU A 164 -14.89 -0.72 3.81
N GLY A 165 -16.21 -0.85 3.56
CA GLY A 165 -17.24 -0.48 4.52
C GLY A 165 -17.27 1.02 4.85
N LEU A 166 -16.63 1.86 4.04
CA LEU A 166 -16.60 3.30 4.23
C LEU A 166 -17.93 3.91 3.73
N PRO A 167 -18.47 4.93 4.42
CA PRO A 167 -19.70 5.59 3.99
C PRO A 167 -19.52 6.20 2.60
N ALA A 168 -20.59 6.27 1.81
CA ALA A 168 -20.55 6.77 0.43
C ALA A 168 -20.13 8.25 0.30
N SER A 169 -20.09 9.02 1.39
CA SER A 169 -19.74 10.44 1.38
C SER A 169 -18.58 10.80 2.32
N THR A 170 -17.51 11.38 1.74
CA THR A 170 -16.62 12.34 2.39
C THR A 170 -16.44 13.54 1.46
N ALA A 171 -17.49 14.36 1.35
CA ALA A 171 -17.67 15.39 0.31
C ALA A 171 -16.53 16.41 0.14
N MET A 172 -15.58 16.51 1.09
CA MET A 172 -14.40 17.37 0.98
C MET A 172 -13.17 16.64 0.44
N LEU A 173 -12.75 15.51 1.03
CA LEU A 173 -11.58 14.74 0.55
C LEU A 173 -11.79 14.18 -0.85
N ASP A 174 -13.05 13.94 -1.21
CA ASP A 174 -13.41 13.40 -2.51
C ASP A 174 -13.86 14.49 -3.51
N ALA A 175 -13.67 15.78 -3.22
CA ALA A 175 -13.93 16.85 -4.17
C ALA A 175 -12.69 17.17 -5.03
N PRO A 176 -12.85 17.75 -6.23
CA PRO A 176 -11.74 18.30 -7.01
C PRO A 176 -10.94 19.34 -6.20
N PRO A 177 -9.63 19.55 -6.47
CA PRO A 177 -8.79 20.46 -5.67
C PRO A 177 -9.37 21.87 -5.49
N ALA A 178 -10.04 22.39 -6.52
CA ALA A 178 -10.71 23.69 -6.45
C ALA A 178 -11.86 23.68 -5.42
N GLU A 179 -12.67 22.63 -5.41
CA GLU A 179 -13.78 22.49 -4.48
C GLU A 179 -13.30 22.17 -3.06
N GLN A 180 -12.23 21.39 -2.91
CA GLN A 180 -11.56 21.22 -1.62
C GLN A 180 -11.10 22.55 -1.03
N ALA A 181 -10.42 23.37 -1.83
CA ALA A 181 -9.97 24.69 -1.42
C ALA A 181 -11.16 25.58 -1.04
N MET A 182 -12.23 25.58 -1.84
CA MET A 182 -13.43 26.36 -1.53
C MET A 182 -14.10 25.92 -0.22
N GLN A 183 -14.27 24.61 -0.01
CA GLN A 183 -14.84 24.07 1.23
C GLN A 183 -13.94 24.39 2.44
N ALA A 184 -12.62 24.34 2.28
CA ALA A 184 -11.64 24.73 3.30
C ALA A 184 -11.75 26.23 3.66
N LEU A 185 -11.88 27.09 2.65
CA LEU A 185 -12.03 28.53 2.84
C LEU A 185 -13.41 28.89 3.43
N ALA A 186 -14.42 28.03 3.26
CA ALA A 186 -15.74 28.19 3.83
C ALA A 186 -15.86 27.74 5.30
N LEU A 187 -14.79 27.18 5.89
CA LEU A 187 -14.79 26.77 7.29
C LEU A 187 -15.06 27.96 8.24
N PRO A 188 -15.83 27.79 9.32
CA PRO A 188 -16.23 28.87 10.22
C PRO A 188 -15.09 29.77 10.70
N THR A 189 -13.98 29.17 11.15
CA THR A 189 -12.84 29.92 11.67
C THR A 189 -12.05 30.62 10.57
N ALA A 190 -12.03 30.07 9.36
CA ALA A 190 -11.44 30.71 8.19
C ALA A 190 -12.26 31.94 7.77
N GLN A 191 -13.59 31.80 7.67
CA GLN A 191 -14.49 32.91 7.34
C GLN A 191 -14.38 34.06 8.35
N ALA A 192 -14.33 33.74 9.64
CA ALA A 192 -14.12 34.74 10.69
C ALA A 192 -12.77 35.47 10.54
N ALA A 193 -11.69 34.72 10.30
CA ALA A 193 -10.35 35.29 10.12
C ALA A 193 -10.23 36.16 8.86
N PHE A 194 -10.86 35.74 7.75
CA PHE A 194 -10.94 36.52 6.52
C PHE A 194 -11.69 37.84 6.72
N ALA A 195 -12.83 37.81 7.42
CA ALA A 195 -13.59 39.00 7.75
C ALA A 195 -12.78 39.98 8.63
N GLN A 196 -12.10 39.46 9.66
CA GLN A 196 -11.25 40.28 10.55
C GLN A 196 -10.05 40.90 9.82
N ALA A 197 -9.45 40.16 8.89
CA ALA A 197 -8.33 40.65 8.08
C ALA A 197 -8.77 41.59 6.94
N GLY A 198 -10.07 41.77 6.71
CA GLY A 198 -10.60 42.51 5.56
C GLY A 198 -10.34 41.82 4.22
N LEU A 199 -10.11 40.51 4.22
CA LEU A 199 -9.89 39.70 3.02
C LEU A 199 -11.23 39.15 2.53
N ALA A 200 -11.76 39.70 1.45
CA ALA A 200 -12.99 39.19 0.86
C ALA A 200 -12.68 37.98 -0.04
N VAL A 201 -12.91 36.77 0.50
CA VAL A 201 -12.69 35.48 -0.16
C VAL A 201 -14.01 34.92 -0.67
N GLY A 202 -14.11 34.65 -1.96
CA GLY A 202 -15.28 33.98 -2.52
C GLY A 202 -15.21 32.47 -2.29
N THR A 203 -16.33 31.85 -1.93
CA THR A 203 -16.43 30.42 -1.59
C THR A 203 -17.15 29.58 -2.65
N THR A 204 -17.58 30.19 -3.75
CA THR A 204 -18.37 29.54 -4.80
C THR A 204 -17.81 29.79 -6.21
N GLY A 205 -17.51 28.70 -6.93
CA GLY A 205 -17.04 28.70 -8.32
C GLY A 205 -15.55 28.99 -8.52
N GLN A 206 -14.94 28.47 -9.59
CA GLN A 206 -13.51 28.64 -9.88
C GLN A 206 -13.05 30.10 -10.01
N GLY A 207 -13.93 31.00 -10.46
CA GLY A 207 -13.66 32.44 -10.52
C GLY A 207 -13.36 33.07 -9.15
N ALA A 208 -13.89 32.47 -8.07
CA ALA A 208 -13.71 32.99 -6.72
C ALA A 208 -12.28 32.81 -6.18
N LEU A 209 -11.61 31.70 -6.51
CA LEU A 209 -10.21 31.47 -6.12
C LEU A 209 -9.26 32.45 -6.84
N MET A 210 -9.47 32.67 -8.15
CA MET A 210 -8.72 33.65 -8.93
C MET A 210 -8.88 35.07 -8.38
N GLU A 211 -10.11 35.45 -8.03
CA GLU A 211 -10.39 36.77 -7.46
C GLU A 211 -9.75 36.92 -6.06
N SER A 212 -9.82 35.88 -5.23
CA SER A 212 -9.18 35.85 -3.91
C SER A 212 -7.65 35.98 -4.03
N LYS A 213 -7.04 35.34 -5.03
CA LYS A 213 -5.61 35.50 -5.35
C LYS A 213 -5.28 36.94 -5.74
N ARG A 214 -6.06 37.57 -6.62
CA ARG A 214 -5.86 38.98 -7.04
C ARG A 214 -5.91 39.92 -5.84
N ARG A 215 -6.91 39.76 -4.97
CA ARG A 215 -7.08 40.56 -3.76
C ARG A 215 -5.93 40.40 -2.77
N LEU A 216 -5.44 39.18 -2.60
CA LEU A 216 -4.30 38.92 -1.74
C LEU A 216 -3.01 39.63 -2.22
N VAL A 217 -2.80 39.72 -3.53
CA VAL A 217 -1.62 40.40 -4.11
C VAL A 217 -1.63 41.90 -3.80
N VAL A 218 -2.80 42.55 -3.89
CA VAL A 218 -2.95 43.99 -3.64
C VAL A 218 -3.16 44.34 -2.16
N ALA A 219 -3.33 43.35 -1.28
CA ALA A 219 -3.51 43.56 0.16
C ALA A 219 -2.27 44.20 0.81
N SER A 220 -2.47 44.92 1.91
CA SER A 220 -1.38 45.59 2.64
C SER A 220 -0.35 44.59 3.19
N SER A 221 0.85 45.07 3.48
CA SER A 221 1.91 44.23 4.05
C SER A 221 1.48 43.53 5.35
N ALA A 222 0.75 44.25 6.21
CA ALA A 222 0.21 43.73 7.47
C ALA A 222 -0.79 42.58 7.24
N ILE A 223 -1.70 42.74 6.26
CA ILE A 223 -2.67 41.69 5.92
C ILE A 223 -1.93 40.47 5.34
N ARG A 224 -0.94 40.69 4.47
CA ARG A 224 -0.19 39.58 3.84
C ARG A 224 0.61 38.75 4.84
N SER A 225 1.00 39.30 6.00
CA SER A 225 1.66 38.57 7.08
C SER A 225 0.73 37.81 8.02
N SER A 226 -0.60 37.98 7.90
CA SER A 226 -1.58 37.28 8.75
C SER A 226 -1.65 35.77 8.47
N ALA A 227 -2.12 35.00 9.46
CA ALA A 227 -2.43 33.59 9.27
C ALA A 227 -3.53 33.36 8.23
N ALA A 228 -4.50 34.28 8.12
CA ALA A 228 -5.56 34.20 7.12
C ALA A 228 -4.97 34.27 5.69
N ALA A 229 -4.06 35.22 5.45
CA ALA A 229 -3.34 35.31 4.19
C ALA A 229 -2.44 34.09 3.93
N ALA A 230 -1.78 33.56 4.98
CA ALA A 230 -0.95 32.37 4.86
C ALA A 230 -1.77 31.12 4.50
N PHE A 231 -2.95 30.96 5.11
CA PHE A 231 -3.88 29.87 4.80
C PHE A 231 -4.45 29.97 3.38
N LEU A 232 -4.86 31.18 2.94
CA LEU A 232 -5.30 31.38 1.56
C LEU A 232 -4.19 31.02 0.57
N ARG A 233 -2.92 31.39 0.85
CA ARG A 233 -1.79 30.97 0.02
C ARG A 233 -1.63 29.46 -0.03
N SER A 234 -1.75 28.76 1.10
CA SER A 234 -1.60 27.30 1.09
C SER A 234 -2.69 26.61 0.27
N GLU A 235 -3.94 27.08 0.34
CA GLU A 235 -5.02 26.52 -0.50
C GLU A 235 -4.85 26.88 -1.98
N LEU A 236 -4.33 28.06 -2.30
CA LEU A 236 -3.98 28.43 -3.68
C LEU A 236 -2.83 27.56 -4.22
N LEU A 237 -1.80 27.28 -3.42
CA LEU A 237 -0.72 26.37 -3.81
C LEU A 237 -1.25 24.96 -4.09
N ALA A 238 -2.18 24.47 -3.25
CA ALA A 238 -2.83 23.18 -3.45
C ALA A 238 -3.63 23.15 -4.75
N TRP A 239 -4.42 24.20 -5.00
CA TRP A 239 -5.22 24.34 -6.21
C TRP A 239 -4.37 24.45 -7.49
N GLU A 240 -3.22 25.12 -7.43
CA GLU A 240 -2.24 25.22 -8.53
C GLU A 240 -1.46 23.91 -8.78
N GLY A 241 -1.73 22.85 -8.02
CA GLY A 241 -1.07 21.55 -8.18
C GLY A 241 0.39 21.53 -7.74
N LYS A 242 0.79 22.39 -6.80
CA LYS A 242 2.15 22.36 -6.24
C LYS A 242 2.40 21.07 -5.47
N PRO A 243 3.67 20.63 -5.31
CA PRO A 243 4.00 19.40 -4.59
C PRO A 243 3.39 19.36 -3.18
N SER A 244 2.89 18.18 -2.78
CA SER A 244 2.20 17.99 -1.49
C SER A 244 3.05 18.44 -0.29
N ALA A 245 4.36 18.15 -0.30
CA ALA A 245 5.29 18.58 0.74
C ALA A 245 5.40 20.11 0.86
N GLN A 246 5.31 20.84 -0.26
CA GLN A 246 5.33 22.29 -0.28
C GLN A 246 4.03 22.87 0.30
N VAL A 247 2.88 22.27 -0.06
CA VAL A 247 1.57 22.66 0.47
C VAL A 247 1.52 22.39 1.98
N GLU A 248 2.02 21.24 2.42
CA GLU A 248 2.07 20.87 3.83
C GLU A 248 2.94 21.85 4.63
N ALA A 249 4.15 22.15 4.14
CA ALA A 249 5.05 23.10 4.77
C ALA A 249 4.41 24.49 4.89
N ALA A 250 3.67 24.92 3.88
CA ALA A 250 2.93 26.19 3.91
C ALA A 250 1.80 26.17 4.97
N ARG A 251 1.04 25.08 5.09
CA ARG A 251 -0.01 24.91 6.12
C ARG A 251 0.58 24.85 7.53
N ARG A 252 1.69 24.13 7.73
CA ARG A 252 2.43 24.09 9.00
C ARG A 252 2.92 25.49 9.38
N ALA A 253 3.56 26.21 8.46
CA ALA A 253 4.01 27.57 8.71
C ALA A 253 2.85 28.52 9.06
N ALA A 254 1.70 28.37 8.40
CA ALA A 254 0.50 29.15 8.71
C ALA A 254 -0.06 28.84 10.11
N LEU A 255 0.04 27.58 10.57
CA LEU A 255 -0.45 27.14 11.86
C LEU A 255 0.41 27.62 13.05
N GLU A 256 1.66 27.99 12.81
CA GLU A 256 2.59 28.53 13.81
C GLU A 256 2.46 30.06 14.00
N LEU A 257 1.63 30.72 13.20
CA LEU A 257 1.37 32.15 13.36
C LEU A 257 0.48 32.43 14.58
N PRO A 258 0.65 33.58 15.27
CA PRO A 258 -0.10 33.88 16.49
C PRO A 258 -1.61 33.96 16.31
N ASP A 259 -2.07 34.34 15.12
CA ASP A 259 -3.48 34.47 14.71
C ASP A 259 -4.01 33.24 13.95
N ALA A 260 -3.36 32.08 14.11
CA ALA A 260 -3.76 30.83 13.47
C ALA A 260 -5.20 30.43 13.84
N MET A 261 -5.89 29.81 12.87
CA MET A 261 -7.29 29.38 12.98
C MET A 261 -7.43 27.86 12.87
N GLY A 262 -8.50 27.32 13.47
CA GLY A 262 -8.76 25.88 13.48
C GLY A 262 -8.86 25.27 12.08
N ALA A 263 -9.31 26.03 11.08
CA ALA A 263 -9.41 25.57 9.69
C ALA A 263 -8.08 25.10 9.09
N ILE A 264 -6.96 25.73 9.48
CA ILE A 264 -5.61 25.31 9.06
C ILE A 264 -5.31 23.91 9.62
N ALA A 265 -5.64 23.69 10.90
CA ALA A 265 -5.44 22.41 11.56
C ALA A 265 -6.34 21.31 10.96
N VAL A 266 -7.60 21.62 10.59
CA VAL A 266 -8.46 20.67 9.85
C VAL A 266 -7.79 20.25 8.54
N ARG A 267 -7.29 21.20 7.75
CA ARG A 267 -6.69 20.90 6.44
C ARG A 267 -5.38 20.14 6.53
N LEU A 268 -4.56 20.44 7.53
CA LEU A 268 -3.35 19.68 7.80
C LEU A 268 -3.71 18.25 8.24
N GLY A 269 -4.72 18.10 9.11
CA GLY A 269 -5.25 16.81 9.52
C GLY A 269 -5.79 15.98 8.36
N ASP A 270 -6.56 16.60 7.45
CA ASP A 270 -7.09 15.95 6.24
C ASP A 270 -5.98 15.43 5.32
N GLN A 271 -4.94 16.24 5.11
CA GLN A 271 -3.79 15.85 4.29
C GLN A 271 -3.03 14.66 4.92
N LEU A 272 -2.85 14.67 6.25
CA LEU A 272 -2.21 13.58 6.98
C LEU A 272 -3.10 12.33 7.02
N LEU A 273 -4.42 12.50 7.10
CA LEU A 273 -5.40 11.42 7.05
C LEU A 273 -5.38 10.75 5.68
N GLU A 274 -5.25 11.50 4.59
CA GLU A 274 -5.02 10.98 3.23
C GLU A 274 -3.67 10.27 3.10
N ALA A 275 -2.62 10.79 3.74
CA ALA A 275 -1.30 10.17 3.79
C ALA A 275 -1.22 8.93 4.71
N GLY A 276 -2.30 8.59 5.42
CA GLY A 276 -2.34 7.46 6.36
C GLY A 276 -1.64 7.70 7.71
N ALA A 277 -1.21 8.93 7.99
CA ALA A 277 -0.61 9.34 9.25
C ALA A 277 -1.70 9.63 10.30
N LEU A 278 -2.42 8.57 10.71
CA LEU A 278 -3.63 8.69 11.54
C LEU A 278 -3.37 9.40 12.89
N ASP A 279 -2.25 9.14 13.55
CA ASP A 279 -1.96 9.71 14.87
C ASP A 279 -1.67 11.22 14.79
N GLU A 280 -0.94 11.62 13.75
CA GLU A 280 -0.68 13.04 13.45
C GLU A 280 -1.97 13.74 13.03
N ALA A 281 -2.78 13.10 12.17
CA ALA A 281 -4.10 13.61 11.78
C ALA A 281 -5.01 13.84 13.00
N GLN A 282 -5.05 12.89 13.94
CA GLN A 282 -5.84 13.03 15.18
C GLN A 282 -5.36 14.23 16.01
N ALA A 283 -4.05 14.42 16.16
CA ALA A 283 -3.50 15.55 16.91
C ALA A 283 -3.94 16.89 16.30
N HIS A 284 -3.98 16.96 14.97
CA HIS A 284 -4.45 18.15 14.26
C HIS A 284 -5.97 18.36 14.38
N TYR A 285 -6.79 17.32 14.33
CA TYR A 285 -8.24 17.46 14.58
C TYR A 285 -8.55 17.87 16.02
N ALA A 286 -7.84 17.32 17.01
CA ALA A 286 -7.96 17.75 18.40
C ALA A 286 -7.53 19.22 18.60
N ARG A 287 -6.49 19.67 17.88
CA ARG A 287 -6.08 21.08 17.86
C ARG A 287 -7.15 21.95 17.19
N ALA A 288 -7.71 21.51 16.07
CA ALA A 288 -8.80 22.21 15.37
C ALA A 288 -10.05 22.38 16.24
N ALA A 289 -10.45 21.34 16.97
CA ALA A 289 -11.59 21.39 17.89
C ALA A 289 -11.40 22.46 18.98
N LYS A 290 -10.19 22.54 19.57
CA LYS A 290 -9.84 23.57 20.56
C LYS A 290 -9.82 24.98 19.98
N MET A 291 -9.58 25.11 18.67
CA MET A 291 -9.48 26.38 17.94
C MET A 291 -10.79 26.80 17.26
N GLY A 292 -11.93 26.20 17.63
CA GLY A 292 -13.26 26.61 17.16
C GLY A 292 -13.86 25.80 16.02
N GLU A 293 -13.21 24.72 15.58
CA GLU A 293 -13.71 23.82 14.51
C GLU A 293 -14.31 22.52 15.07
N GLY A 294 -15.00 22.58 16.21
CA GLY A 294 -15.46 21.39 16.95
C GLY A 294 -16.34 20.44 16.12
N ALA A 295 -17.30 20.96 15.35
CA ALA A 295 -18.21 20.13 14.57
C ALA A 295 -17.51 19.37 13.42
N VAL A 296 -16.61 20.07 12.70
CA VAL A 296 -15.86 19.47 11.60
C VAL A 296 -14.82 18.49 12.12
N ALA A 297 -14.12 18.85 13.20
CA ALA A 297 -13.18 17.96 13.88
C ALA A 297 -13.86 16.68 14.39
N ALA A 298 -15.04 16.79 15.01
CA ALA A 298 -15.79 15.61 15.48
C ALA A 298 -16.19 14.68 14.32
N GLY A 299 -16.62 15.24 13.18
CA GLY A 299 -16.90 14.45 11.98
C GLY A 299 -15.66 13.72 11.44
N ARG A 300 -14.49 14.39 11.46
CA ARG A 300 -13.21 13.80 11.05
C ARG A 300 -12.66 12.80 12.05
N GLU A 301 -12.87 12.99 13.35
CA GLU A 301 -12.51 12.04 14.39
C GLU A 301 -13.36 10.77 14.31
N ALA A 302 -14.64 10.87 13.94
CA ALA A 302 -15.49 9.72 13.65
C ALA A 302 -14.95 8.92 12.45
N GLU A 303 -14.59 9.62 11.37
CA GLU A 303 -13.95 9.02 10.18
C GLU A 303 -12.60 8.40 10.53
N LEU A 304 -11.77 9.07 11.33
CA LEU A 304 -10.48 8.55 11.78
C LEU A 304 -10.66 7.32 12.65
N SER A 305 -11.68 7.30 13.51
CA SER A 305 -12.02 6.15 14.35
C SER A 305 -12.58 4.98 13.53
N GLU A 306 -13.28 5.26 12.44
CA GLU A 306 -13.76 4.26 11.48
C GLU A 306 -12.62 3.74 10.60
N ARG A 307 -11.76 4.61 10.07
CA ARG A 307 -10.53 4.23 9.36
C ARG A 307 -9.57 3.48 10.26
N ARG A 308 -9.44 3.87 11.53
CA ARG A 308 -8.71 3.10 12.53
C ARG A 308 -9.37 1.76 12.71
N ARG A 309 -10.69 1.64 12.83
CA ARG A 309 -11.41 0.35 12.90
C ARG A 309 -11.31 -0.49 11.62
N ALA A 310 -11.14 0.13 10.45
CA ALA A 310 -11.01 -0.56 9.17
C ALA A 310 -9.56 -1.00 8.88
N LEU A 311 -8.58 -0.16 9.22
CA LEU A 311 -7.14 -0.46 9.18
C LEU A 311 -6.72 -1.36 10.33
N ALA A 312 -7.37 -1.22 11.47
CA ALA A 312 -7.45 -2.23 12.51
C ALA A 312 -8.44 -3.30 12.04
N ARG A 313 -8.02 -4.10 11.05
CA ARG A 313 -8.15 -5.55 11.27
C ARG A 313 -7.34 -5.84 12.54
N ASP A 314 -7.95 -5.56 13.70
CA ASP A 314 -7.22 -5.46 14.95
C ASP A 314 -6.81 -6.87 15.34
N PHE A 315 -5.52 -7.17 15.16
CA PHE A 315 -4.88 -8.24 15.90
C PHE A 315 -4.41 -7.79 17.28
N ASP A 316 -4.87 -6.63 17.75
CA ASP A 316 -4.68 -6.29 19.15
C ASP A 316 -5.64 -7.13 19.99
N GLY A 317 -5.06 -7.87 20.93
CA GLY A 317 -5.78 -8.82 21.77
C GLY A 317 -5.08 -10.17 21.90
N MET A 318 -5.53 -10.92 22.90
CA MET A 318 -5.04 -12.27 23.14
C MET A 318 -5.42 -13.18 21.97
N GLY A 319 -4.46 -13.96 21.50
CA GLY A 319 -4.66 -14.98 20.47
C GLY A 319 -4.84 -14.44 19.06
N ARG A 320 -4.57 -13.16 18.80
CA ARG A 320 -4.82 -12.55 17.50
C ARG A 320 -3.53 -12.34 16.70
N VAL A 321 -3.52 -12.78 15.43
CA VAL A 321 -2.34 -12.69 14.56
C VAL A 321 -2.72 -12.70 13.08
N GLY A 322 -1.94 -12.01 12.25
CA GLY A 322 -2.01 -12.12 10.80
C GLY A 322 -1.25 -13.33 10.29
N VAL A 323 -1.90 -14.20 9.53
CA VAL A 323 -1.28 -15.38 8.90
C VAL A 323 -0.96 -15.06 7.45
N LEU A 324 0.30 -15.16 7.06
CA LEU A 324 0.74 -14.91 5.70
C LEU A 324 0.53 -16.14 4.83
N GLY A 325 -0.45 -16.05 3.93
CA GLY A 325 -0.78 -17.07 2.95
C GLY A 325 -0.31 -16.70 1.55
N TRP A 326 -0.31 -17.70 0.69
CA TRP A 326 -0.04 -17.56 -0.74
C TRP A 326 -1.12 -18.30 -1.52
N HIS A 327 -1.55 -17.72 -2.64
CA HIS A 327 -2.43 -18.36 -3.61
C HIS A 327 -2.02 -17.96 -5.04
N PRO A 328 -2.54 -18.58 -6.11
CA PRO A 328 -2.09 -18.30 -7.48
C PRO A 328 -2.18 -16.84 -7.94
N ARG A 329 -3.02 -16.01 -7.31
CA ARG A 329 -3.14 -14.57 -7.60
C ARG A 329 -2.23 -13.68 -6.74
N GLY A 330 -1.37 -14.26 -5.89
CA GLY A 330 -0.50 -13.51 -4.99
C GLY A 330 -0.56 -13.86 -3.49
N GLY A 331 0.10 -13.05 -2.68
CA GLY A 331 0.14 -13.14 -1.22
C GLY A 331 -1.05 -12.46 -0.55
N HIS A 332 -1.37 -12.87 0.66
CA HIS A 332 -2.41 -12.24 1.47
C HIS A 332 -2.13 -12.38 2.97
N VAL A 333 -2.71 -11.48 3.78
CA VAL A 333 -2.69 -11.57 5.24
C VAL A 333 -4.07 -11.99 5.73
N SER A 334 -4.15 -13.17 6.33
CA SER A 334 -5.39 -13.71 6.86
C SER A 334 -5.51 -13.51 8.35
N PRO A 335 -6.60 -12.88 8.82
CA PRO A 335 -6.83 -12.73 10.23
C PRO A 335 -7.18 -14.03 10.94
N LEU A 336 -6.39 -14.33 11.97
CA LEU A 336 -6.61 -15.46 12.86
C LEU A 336 -6.89 -14.96 14.28
N GLU A 337 -7.94 -15.51 14.88
CA GLU A 337 -8.25 -15.38 16.31
C GLU A 337 -8.14 -16.74 17.00
N ALA A 338 -7.63 -16.75 18.23
CA ALA A 338 -7.51 -17.92 19.07
C ALA A 338 -8.12 -17.65 20.45
N VAL A 339 -8.93 -18.59 20.94
CA VAL A 339 -9.48 -18.55 22.29
C VAL A 339 -9.30 -19.89 22.99
N ALA A 340 -8.93 -19.83 24.27
CA ALA A 340 -8.89 -20.99 25.16
C ALA A 340 -10.14 -20.96 26.05
N VAL A 341 -11.00 -21.98 25.95
CA VAL A 341 -12.26 -22.08 26.70
C VAL A 341 -12.26 -23.33 27.59
N PRO A 342 -12.87 -23.31 28.79
CA PRO A 342 -12.91 -24.51 29.63
C PRO A 342 -13.45 -25.72 28.88
N GLY A 343 -12.74 -26.84 28.94
CA GLY A 343 -13.00 -28.00 28.08
C GLY A 343 -12.16 -29.22 28.43
N ARG A 344 -11.83 -30.02 27.41
CA ARG A 344 -11.11 -31.30 27.52
C ARG A 344 -9.72 -31.29 26.85
N GLY A 345 -9.25 -30.11 26.42
CA GLY A 345 -8.00 -29.98 25.70
C GLY A 345 -8.09 -30.46 24.26
N VAL A 346 -9.20 -30.15 23.57
CA VAL A 346 -9.37 -30.43 22.14
C VAL A 346 -9.15 -29.19 21.28
N LEU A 347 -8.67 -29.39 20.06
CA LEU A 347 -8.51 -28.35 19.05
C LEU A 347 -9.75 -28.26 18.17
N ARG A 348 -10.15 -27.03 17.84
CA ARG A 348 -11.04 -26.71 16.72
C ARG A 348 -10.40 -25.67 15.83
N CYS A 349 -10.39 -25.90 14.51
CA CYS A 349 -9.93 -24.94 13.52
C CYS A 349 -11.06 -24.67 12.52
N SER A 350 -11.31 -23.41 12.20
CA SER A 350 -12.47 -23.00 11.39
C SER A 350 -12.18 -21.75 10.56
N GLY A 351 -13.02 -21.45 9.57
CA GLY A 351 -12.83 -20.33 8.64
C GLY A 351 -12.24 -20.76 7.28
N ARG A 352 -12.91 -21.70 6.59
CA ARG A 352 -12.52 -22.22 5.27
C ARG A 352 -11.09 -22.79 5.19
N VAL A 353 -10.76 -23.61 6.19
CA VAL A 353 -9.47 -24.31 6.27
C VAL A 353 -9.52 -25.60 5.44
N GLY A 354 -8.54 -25.77 4.55
CA GLY A 354 -8.39 -26.97 3.73
C GLY A 354 -7.63 -28.09 4.46
N PRO A 355 -7.43 -29.25 3.81
CA PRO A 355 -6.77 -30.41 4.43
C PRO A 355 -5.36 -30.14 4.97
N GLU A 356 -4.50 -29.43 4.22
CA GLU A 356 -3.15 -29.09 4.68
C GLU A 356 -3.18 -28.04 5.77
N GLY A 357 -4.14 -27.10 5.70
CA GLY A 357 -4.37 -26.14 6.77
C GLY A 357 -4.82 -26.81 8.08
N GLN A 358 -5.63 -27.87 7.98
CA GLN A 358 -6.07 -28.66 9.12
C GLN A 358 -4.90 -29.46 9.72
N GLU A 359 -4.07 -30.08 8.87
CA GLU A 359 -2.85 -30.76 9.28
C GLU A 359 -1.89 -29.79 10.01
N ALA A 360 -1.69 -28.58 9.47
CA ALA A 360 -0.89 -27.54 10.11
C ALA A 360 -1.40 -27.17 11.52
N ALA A 361 -2.72 -27.12 11.69
CA ALA A 361 -3.35 -26.86 12.98
C ALA A 361 -3.14 -28.01 13.97
N ASP A 362 -3.27 -29.25 13.51
CA ASP A 362 -3.06 -30.45 14.34
C ASP A 362 -1.60 -30.58 14.79
N VAL A 363 -0.65 -30.29 13.90
CA VAL A 363 0.79 -30.24 14.23
C VAL A 363 1.09 -29.11 15.22
N ALA A 364 0.58 -27.90 14.96
CA ALA A 364 0.73 -26.77 15.88
C ALA A 364 0.22 -27.12 17.28
N PHE A 365 -0.98 -27.71 17.39
CA PHE A 365 -1.54 -28.12 18.66
C PHE A 365 -0.75 -29.23 19.36
N SER A 366 -0.24 -30.19 18.61
CA SER A 366 0.61 -31.26 19.15
C SER A 366 1.91 -30.70 19.75
N VAL A 367 2.54 -29.75 19.06
CA VAL A 367 3.75 -29.05 19.56
C VAL A 367 3.43 -28.23 20.80
N LEU A 368 2.32 -27.49 20.80
CA LEU A 368 1.86 -26.74 21.97
C LEU A 368 1.71 -27.65 23.19
N ARG A 369 1.05 -28.80 23.04
CA ARG A 369 0.88 -29.78 24.11
C ARG A 369 2.21 -30.32 24.62
N ALA A 370 3.14 -30.64 23.71
CA ALA A 370 4.45 -31.15 24.08
C ALA A 370 5.30 -30.11 24.84
N ARG A 371 5.18 -28.83 24.47
CA ARG A 371 5.96 -27.72 25.05
C ARG A 371 5.32 -27.08 26.28
N ALA A 372 4.01 -27.23 26.46
CA ALA A 372 3.24 -26.59 27.52
C ALA A 372 3.81 -26.79 28.95
N PRO A 373 4.29 -27.98 29.36
CA PRO A 373 4.87 -28.17 30.69
C PRO A 373 6.09 -27.28 30.95
N ALA A 374 6.99 -27.16 29.96
CA ALA A 374 8.19 -26.33 30.06
C ALA A 374 7.87 -24.82 30.11
N LEU A 375 6.69 -24.42 29.64
CA LEU A 375 6.21 -23.04 29.64
C LEU A 375 5.27 -22.72 30.83
N GLY A 376 5.03 -23.68 31.73
CA GLY A 376 4.07 -23.51 32.84
C GLY A 376 2.60 -23.49 32.41
N LEU A 377 2.30 -23.96 31.19
CA LEU A 377 0.96 -23.99 30.60
C LEU A 377 0.32 -25.40 30.59
N GLY A 378 1.01 -26.41 31.12
CA GLY A 378 0.59 -27.82 31.02
C GLY A 378 -0.84 -28.10 31.51
N GLU A 379 -1.23 -27.58 32.68
CA GLU A 379 -2.59 -27.74 33.19
C GLU A 379 -3.64 -27.01 32.34
N LEU A 380 -3.29 -25.84 31.80
CA LEU A 380 -4.19 -25.03 30.99
C LEU A 380 -4.52 -25.75 29.68
N VAL A 381 -3.51 -26.28 28.98
CA VAL A 381 -3.72 -27.00 27.72
C VAL A 381 -4.53 -28.28 27.91
N ALA A 382 -4.46 -28.93 29.08
CA ALA A 382 -5.27 -30.12 29.37
C ALA A 382 -6.73 -29.79 29.72
N ARG A 383 -7.00 -28.64 30.36
CA ARG A 383 -8.33 -28.25 30.87
C ARG A 383 -9.09 -27.29 29.97
N TYR A 384 -8.46 -26.75 28.94
CA TYR A 384 -9.07 -25.77 28.05
C TYR A 384 -8.95 -26.20 26.59
N ASP A 385 -10.07 -26.19 25.89
CA ASP A 385 -10.15 -26.38 24.46
C ASP A 385 -9.61 -25.14 23.74
N LEU A 386 -8.89 -25.35 22.65
CA LEU A 386 -8.37 -24.28 21.80
C LEU A 386 -9.24 -24.17 20.54
N HIS A 387 -9.83 -23.00 20.32
CA HIS A 387 -10.51 -22.70 19.07
C HIS A 387 -9.75 -21.65 18.29
N LEU A 388 -9.27 -22.04 17.12
CA LEU A 388 -8.65 -21.21 16.10
C LEU A 388 -9.69 -20.88 15.02
N HIS A 389 -9.86 -19.60 14.72
CA HIS A 389 -10.83 -19.13 13.73
C HIS A 389 -10.21 -18.10 12.81
N TYR A 390 -10.18 -18.41 11.51
CA TYR A 390 -9.92 -17.42 10.47
C TYR A 390 -11.19 -16.60 10.24
N THR A 391 -11.09 -15.28 10.37
CA THR A 391 -12.25 -14.39 10.27
C THR A 391 -12.53 -13.96 8.83
N ASP A 392 -11.58 -14.14 7.91
CA ASP A 392 -11.76 -13.89 6.49
C ASP A 392 -12.39 -15.09 5.76
N THR A 393 -13.46 -14.84 5.01
CA THR A 393 -14.22 -15.90 4.32
C THR A 393 -13.91 -15.96 2.82
N GLU A 394 -13.10 -15.06 2.28
CA GLU A 394 -12.92 -14.89 0.83
C GLU A 394 -11.84 -15.81 0.24
N VAL A 395 -10.82 -16.17 1.01
CA VAL A 395 -9.63 -16.88 0.55
C VAL A 395 -9.49 -18.22 1.27
N GLY A 396 -9.32 -19.33 0.53
CA GLY A 396 -9.12 -20.65 1.13
C GLY A 396 -7.79 -20.77 1.88
N LYS A 397 -7.79 -21.43 3.06
CA LYS A 397 -6.61 -21.60 3.92
C LYS A 397 -6.10 -23.03 3.84
N ASP A 398 -5.33 -23.31 2.79
CA ASP A 398 -4.77 -24.63 2.56
C ASP A 398 -3.26 -24.52 2.34
N GLY A 399 -2.50 -24.89 3.37
CA GLY A 399 -1.04 -24.84 3.34
C GLY A 399 -0.38 -24.89 4.70
N LEU A 400 0.74 -25.63 4.78
CA LEU A 400 1.53 -25.85 5.99
C LEU A 400 2.20 -24.59 6.55
N SER A 401 2.32 -23.53 5.73
CA SER A 401 3.00 -22.28 6.10
C SER A 401 2.33 -21.44 7.19
N SER A 402 1.18 -21.88 7.72
CA SER A 402 0.46 -21.24 8.82
C SER A 402 0.82 -21.79 10.21
N GLY A 403 1.55 -22.91 10.30
CA GLY A 403 1.80 -23.64 11.55
C GLY A 403 2.43 -22.78 12.65
N LEU A 404 3.36 -21.88 12.31
CA LEU A 404 3.98 -20.97 13.27
C LEU A 404 2.99 -19.95 13.82
N ALA A 405 2.13 -19.39 12.96
CA ALA A 405 1.12 -18.42 13.35
C ALA A 405 0.07 -19.05 14.27
N LEU A 406 -0.42 -20.24 13.91
CA LEU A 406 -1.38 -21.03 14.70
C LEU A 406 -0.80 -21.35 16.09
N SER A 407 0.49 -21.71 16.15
CA SER A 407 1.18 -21.99 17.41
C SER A 407 1.30 -20.74 18.29
N LEU A 408 1.70 -19.59 17.73
CA LEU A 408 1.83 -18.34 18.48
C LEU A 408 0.48 -17.83 18.99
N ALA A 409 -0.57 -17.94 18.18
CA ALA A 409 -1.94 -17.59 18.58
C ALA A 409 -2.42 -18.48 19.74
N GLY A 410 -2.17 -19.79 19.67
CA GLY A 410 -2.48 -20.73 20.75
C GLY A 410 -1.71 -20.43 22.04
N LEU A 411 -0.39 -20.20 21.97
CA LEU A 411 0.42 -19.81 23.12
C LEU A 411 -0.10 -18.52 23.77
N SER A 412 -0.45 -17.54 22.95
CA SER A 412 -1.03 -16.27 23.40
C SER A 412 -2.36 -16.47 24.13
N ALA A 413 -3.26 -17.29 23.58
CA ALA A 413 -4.54 -17.64 24.19
C ALA A 413 -4.37 -18.38 25.51
N TYR A 414 -3.50 -19.39 25.59
CA TYR A 414 -3.25 -20.12 26.84
C TYR A 414 -2.53 -19.29 27.89
N ALA A 415 -1.53 -18.50 27.50
CA ALA A 415 -0.76 -17.67 28.42
C ALA A 415 -1.51 -16.40 28.86
N GLN A 416 -2.67 -16.10 28.26
CA GLN A 416 -3.42 -14.85 28.45
C GLN A 416 -2.51 -13.62 28.26
N ARG A 417 -1.70 -13.65 27.20
CA ARG A 417 -0.74 -12.59 26.88
C ARG A 417 -0.95 -12.11 25.46
N PRO A 418 -1.11 -10.80 25.23
CA PRO A 418 -1.34 -10.27 23.88
C PRO A 418 -0.11 -10.47 22.99
N LEU A 419 -0.37 -10.56 21.68
CA LEU A 419 0.66 -10.48 20.65
C LEU A 419 0.84 -9.01 20.23
N PRO A 420 1.99 -8.62 19.66
CA PRO A 420 2.17 -7.29 19.10
C PRO A 420 1.10 -6.96 18.06
N ALA A 421 0.55 -5.75 18.14
CA ALA A 421 -0.34 -5.24 17.11
C ALA A 421 0.35 -5.25 15.74
N ARG A 422 -0.41 -5.57 14.69
CA ARG A 422 0.08 -5.63 13.30
C ARG A 422 1.23 -6.62 13.09
N LEU A 423 1.18 -7.74 13.82
CA LEU A 423 2.05 -8.90 13.64
C LEU A 423 1.51 -9.80 12.52
N ALA A 424 2.35 -10.05 11.52
CA ALA A 424 2.13 -11.07 10.51
C ALA A 424 3.18 -12.19 10.64
N VAL A 425 2.76 -13.44 10.39
CA VAL A 425 3.60 -14.61 10.63
C VAL A 425 3.48 -15.60 9.47
N THR A 426 4.62 -16.14 9.03
CA THR A 426 4.69 -17.30 8.13
C THR A 426 5.71 -18.30 8.64
N GLY A 427 5.49 -19.58 8.39
CA GLY A 427 6.42 -20.65 8.75
C GLY A 427 5.68 -21.96 8.97
N GLU A 428 6.23 -23.02 8.40
CA GLU A 428 5.82 -24.38 8.76
C GLU A 428 6.51 -24.76 10.07
N VAL A 429 5.78 -25.44 10.96
CA VAL A 429 6.31 -25.93 12.24
C VAL A 429 6.30 -27.44 12.25
N THR A 430 7.38 -28.05 12.72
CA THR A 430 7.48 -29.50 12.90
C THR A 430 7.03 -29.91 14.30
N LEU A 431 6.77 -31.21 14.53
CA LEU A 431 6.49 -31.75 15.88
C LEU A 431 7.63 -31.52 16.90
N SER A 432 8.88 -31.31 16.44
CA SER A 432 10.00 -30.94 17.30
C SER A 432 10.02 -29.45 17.66
N GLY A 433 9.20 -28.62 17.02
CA GLY A 433 9.14 -27.17 17.21
C GLY A 433 10.14 -26.38 16.34
N GLU A 434 10.73 -27.02 15.33
CA GLU A 434 11.57 -26.34 14.33
C GLU A 434 10.70 -25.57 13.33
N VAL A 435 11.19 -24.41 12.89
CA VAL A 435 10.54 -23.56 11.88
C VAL A 435 11.18 -23.83 10.51
N ARG A 436 10.39 -24.37 9.59
CA ARG A 436 10.81 -24.74 8.24
C ARG A 436 10.56 -23.62 7.22
N PRO A 437 11.38 -23.54 6.15
CA PRO A 437 11.21 -22.52 5.12
C PRO A 437 9.90 -22.71 4.37
N VAL A 438 9.37 -21.62 3.85
CA VAL A 438 8.12 -21.60 3.10
C VAL A 438 8.36 -21.02 1.70
N GLY A 439 7.49 -21.38 0.75
CA GLY A 439 7.45 -20.76 -0.56
C GLY A 439 6.67 -19.43 -0.57
N GLY A 440 6.81 -18.70 -1.68
CA GLY A 440 6.07 -17.45 -1.93
C GLY A 440 6.44 -16.31 -0.98
N VAL A 441 7.69 -16.26 -0.51
CA VAL A 441 8.15 -15.29 0.49
C VAL A 441 8.01 -13.86 -0.02
N HIS A 442 8.32 -13.63 -1.30
CA HIS A 442 8.24 -12.32 -1.91
C HIS A 442 6.81 -11.77 -1.82
N GLU A 443 5.85 -12.55 -2.33
CA GLU A 443 4.44 -12.17 -2.39
C GLU A 443 3.83 -12.04 -0.99
N LYS A 444 4.21 -12.93 -0.05
CA LYS A 444 3.79 -12.85 1.36
C LYS A 444 4.27 -11.57 2.03
N LEU A 445 5.53 -11.18 1.85
CA LEU A 445 6.07 -9.97 2.47
C LEU A 445 5.54 -8.70 1.83
N VAL A 446 5.33 -8.70 0.50
CA VAL A 446 4.63 -7.62 -0.21
C VAL A 446 3.20 -7.47 0.31
N ALA A 447 2.47 -8.58 0.53
CA ALA A 447 1.14 -8.54 1.11
C ALA A 447 1.14 -7.99 2.54
N ALA A 448 2.12 -8.39 3.37
CA ALA A 448 2.30 -7.85 4.71
C ALA A 448 2.50 -6.33 4.69
N TYR A 449 3.35 -5.85 3.78
CA TYR A 449 3.60 -4.43 3.57
C TYR A 449 2.34 -3.67 3.17
N LEU A 450 1.60 -4.18 2.18
CA LEU A 450 0.41 -3.51 1.64
C LEU A 450 -0.78 -3.52 2.58
N GLU A 451 -0.90 -4.55 3.43
CA GLU A 451 -1.90 -4.64 4.50
C GLU A 451 -1.46 -3.85 5.77
N GLY A 452 -0.37 -3.09 5.69
CA GLY A 452 0.06 -2.19 6.76
C GLY A 452 0.61 -2.90 8.01
N MET A 453 1.06 -4.14 7.87
CA MET A 453 1.72 -4.89 8.94
C MET A 453 3.04 -4.18 9.32
N ARG A 454 3.44 -4.31 10.59
CA ARG A 454 4.67 -3.67 11.09
C ARG A 454 5.76 -4.67 11.43
N ILE A 455 5.36 -5.85 11.90
CA ILE A 455 6.28 -6.90 12.33
C ILE A 455 5.96 -8.14 11.51
N VAL A 456 6.97 -8.73 10.88
CA VAL A 456 6.82 -10.02 10.22
C VAL A 456 7.77 -11.04 10.82
N VAL A 457 7.22 -12.12 11.35
CA VAL A 457 8.00 -13.28 11.77
C VAL A 457 8.05 -14.28 10.63
N HIS A 458 9.26 -14.69 10.24
CA HIS A 458 9.49 -15.63 9.15
C HIS A 458 10.63 -16.62 9.46
N PRO A 459 10.71 -17.74 8.72
CA PRO A 459 11.79 -18.71 8.91
C PRO A 459 13.16 -18.10 8.58
N ARG A 460 14.16 -18.36 9.41
CA ARG A 460 15.55 -17.89 9.17
C ARG A 460 16.13 -18.45 7.88
N ARG A 461 15.70 -19.65 7.49
CA ARG A 461 16.12 -20.27 6.22
C ARG A 461 15.61 -19.53 4.97
N ASN A 462 14.66 -18.61 5.08
CA ASN A 462 14.20 -17.76 3.98
C ASN A 462 14.96 -16.42 3.87
N LEU A 463 16.04 -16.19 4.63
CA LEU A 463 16.77 -14.90 4.60
C LEU A 463 17.25 -14.48 3.21
N GLN A 464 17.61 -15.43 2.34
CA GLN A 464 18.01 -15.13 0.96
C GLN A 464 16.83 -14.58 0.14
N ASP A 465 15.66 -15.21 0.25
CA ASP A 465 14.44 -14.74 -0.42
C ASP A 465 14.02 -13.36 0.08
N VAL A 466 14.19 -13.12 1.38
CA VAL A 466 13.93 -11.81 2.00
C VAL A 466 14.90 -10.75 1.51
N ALA A 467 16.18 -11.08 1.36
CA ALA A 467 17.20 -10.14 0.88
C ALA A 467 17.01 -9.75 -0.60
N ALA A 468 16.27 -10.54 -1.37
CA ALA A 468 15.93 -10.24 -2.76
C ALA A 468 14.79 -9.23 -2.90
N LEU A 469 14.13 -8.83 -1.80
CA LEU A 469 13.06 -7.84 -1.83
C LEU A 469 13.59 -6.41 -1.99
N PRO A 470 12.81 -5.50 -2.62
CA PRO A 470 13.14 -4.09 -2.69
C PRO A 470 13.36 -3.46 -1.29
N PRO A 471 14.34 -2.54 -1.14
CA PRO A 471 14.58 -1.81 0.11
C PRO A 471 13.35 -1.09 0.67
N GLU A 472 12.39 -0.73 -0.18
CA GLU A 472 11.16 -0.03 0.17
C GLU A 472 10.21 -0.90 1.00
N VAL A 473 10.15 -2.21 0.70
CA VAL A 473 9.35 -3.21 1.43
C VAL A 473 10.05 -3.57 2.74
N THR A 474 11.35 -3.85 2.67
CA THR A 474 12.15 -4.28 3.83
C THR A 474 12.42 -3.15 4.82
N GLY A 475 12.45 -1.89 4.38
CA GLY A 475 12.68 -0.72 5.22
C GLY A 475 11.48 -0.27 6.06
N ARG A 476 10.25 -0.69 5.70
CA ARG A 476 9.01 -0.37 6.44
C ARG A 476 8.50 -1.51 7.30
N LEU A 477 9.03 -2.72 7.14
CA LEU A 477 8.70 -3.90 7.93
C LEU A 477 9.84 -4.24 8.90
N ARG A 478 9.51 -4.48 10.17
CA ARG A 478 10.43 -5.14 11.10
C ARG A 478 10.41 -6.65 10.85
N LEU A 479 11.40 -7.14 10.10
CA LEU A 479 11.54 -8.55 9.77
C LEU A 479 12.27 -9.30 10.88
N VAL A 480 11.65 -10.36 11.39
CA VAL A 480 12.13 -11.19 12.50
C VAL A 480 12.30 -12.62 12.01
N ALA A 481 13.55 -12.98 11.77
CA ALA A 481 13.94 -14.33 11.36
C ALA A 481 14.06 -15.25 12.59
N VAL A 482 13.52 -16.47 12.53
CA VAL A 482 13.53 -17.47 13.62
C VAL A 482 13.77 -18.90 13.12
N ASP A 483 14.37 -19.74 13.97
CA ASP A 483 14.62 -21.17 13.70
C ASP A 483 13.67 -22.09 14.49
N THR A 484 13.08 -21.62 15.58
CA THR A 484 12.23 -22.44 16.46
C THR A 484 11.01 -21.69 16.98
N LEU A 485 9.96 -22.42 17.35
CA LEU A 485 8.77 -21.86 18.00
C LEU A 485 9.12 -21.15 19.32
N ASP A 486 10.01 -21.72 20.12
CA ASP A 486 10.45 -21.14 21.40
C ASP A 486 11.15 -19.79 21.19
N GLU A 487 11.94 -19.66 20.12
CA GLU A 487 12.54 -18.40 19.71
C GLU A 487 11.50 -17.39 19.26
N ALA A 488 10.58 -17.79 18.39
CA ALA A 488 9.49 -16.95 17.93
C ALA A 488 8.68 -16.39 19.11
N TRP A 489 8.28 -17.25 20.04
CA TRP A 489 7.53 -16.85 21.23
C TRP A 489 8.30 -15.84 22.09
N ARG A 490 9.60 -16.09 22.31
CA ARG A 490 10.45 -15.18 23.10
C ARG A 490 10.59 -13.81 22.46
N VAL A 491 10.87 -13.74 21.16
CA VAL A 491 11.10 -12.48 20.44
C VAL A 491 9.81 -11.66 20.34
N VAL A 492 8.70 -12.33 20.03
CA VAL A 492 7.38 -11.70 19.94
C VAL A 492 6.98 -11.13 21.30
N ARG A 493 7.20 -11.86 22.40
CA ARG A 493 6.97 -11.36 23.76
C ARG A 493 7.85 -10.17 24.14
N ALA A 494 9.14 -10.23 23.87
CA ALA A 494 10.06 -9.14 24.16
C ALA A 494 9.67 -7.83 23.43
N THR A 495 8.96 -7.95 22.31
CA THR A 495 8.46 -6.81 21.54
C THR A 495 7.24 -6.15 22.19
N VAL A 496 6.44 -6.90 22.96
CA VAL A 496 5.31 -6.38 23.75
C VAL A 496 5.79 -5.76 25.07
N ASP A 497 6.80 -6.38 25.69
CA ASP A 497 7.32 -5.99 27.01
C ASP A 497 8.29 -4.77 26.96
N ALA A 498 8.60 -4.24 25.77
CA ALA A 498 9.48 -3.08 25.62
C ALA A 498 8.80 -1.77 26.12
N PRO A 499 9.48 -0.96 26.95
CA PRO A 499 8.92 0.30 27.46
C PRO A 499 8.66 1.28 26.31
N GLY A 500 7.40 1.42 25.93
CA GLY A 500 6.93 2.20 24.78
C GLY A 500 5.75 1.58 24.02
N ALA A 501 5.50 0.27 24.18
CA ALA A 501 4.37 -0.42 23.53
C ALA A 501 3.07 -0.41 24.36
N THR A 502 3.14 -0.16 25.66
CA THR A 502 1.99 0.02 26.56
C THR A 502 1.90 1.46 27.07
N ARG A 503 1.51 2.38 26.18
CA ARG A 503 0.84 3.66 26.49
C ARG A 503 0.63 4.45 25.19
N ARG A 504 -0.56 4.35 24.61
CA ARG A 504 -1.49 5.45 24.29
C ARG A 504 -2.48 5.04 23.22
#